data_AF-A0A2S7SRB8-F1
#
_entry.id   AF-A0A2S7SRB8-F1
#
_cell.length_a   1.000
_cell.length_b   1.000
_cell.length_c   1.000
_cell.angle_alpha   90.00
_cell.angle_beta   90.00
_cell.angle_gamma   90.00
#
_symmetry.space_group_name_H-M   'P 1'
#
loop_
_entity.id
_entity.type
_entity.pdbx_description
1 polymer ?
#
loop_
_entity_poly.entity_id
_entity_poly.type
_entity_poly.pdbx_seq_one_letter_code
_entity_poly.pdbx_strand_id
1 'polypeptide(L)'
;MDLISIVFLLGFFVYRNCARAKEKGVSVVLWGFLTVLFMFVGFFVGYIITFLAIFRGVLDMHRLETDKVKYSEELALEFQHAVINNPVHSLAIMGCALGGYLFARYLLSTKKTPEKQGEI
;
A
#
# COMPACT_ATOMS: atom_id res chain seq x y z
N MET A 1 -9.50 10.29 -4.28
CA MET A 1 -9.82 10.19 -2.83
C MET A 1 -9.15 11.37 -2.16
N ASP A 2 -9.88 12.15 -1.38
CA ASP A 2 -9.34 13.31 -0.68
C ASP A 2 -8.47 12.89 0.52
N LEU A 3 -7.53 13.76 0.91
CA LEU A 3 -6.57 13.48 1.98
C LEU A 3 -7.25 13.12 3.30
N ILE A 4 -8.39 13.77 3.61
CA ILE A 4 -9.14 13.57 4.84
C ILE A 4 -9.68 12.13 4.88
N SER A 5 -10.30 11.65 3.80
CA SER A 5 -10.76 10.25 3.71
C SER A 5 -9.63 9.24 3.90
N ILE A 6 -8.44 9.51 3.37
CA ILE A 6 -7.27 8.62 3.53
C ILE A 6 -6.83 8.57 4.99
N VAL A 7 -6.75 9.73 5.66
CA VAL A 7 -6.37 9.81 7.07
C VAL A 7 -7.40 9.10 7.96
N PHE A 8 -8.70 9.29 7.70
CA PHE A 8 -9.76 8.60 8.44
C PHE A 8 -9.68 7.08 8.26
N LEU A 9 -9.48 6.60 7.03
CA LEU A 9 -9.37 5.17 6.74
C LEU A 9 -8.15 4.55 7.43
N LEU A 10 -7.01 5.25 7.40
CA LEU A 10 -5.79 4.82 8.06
C LEU A 10 -5.98 4.77 9.59
N GLY A 11 -6.59 5.81 10.16
CA GLY A 11 -6.97 5.85 11.57
C GLY A 11 -7.89 4.69 11.96
N PHE A 12 -8.89 4.39 11.13
CA PHE A 12 -9.80 3.27 11.34
C PHE A 12 -9.07 1.92 11.34
N PHE A 13 -8.18 1.66 10.37
CA PHE A 13 -7.41 0.41 10.32
C PHE A 13 -6.46 0.23 11.50
N VAL A 14 -5.75 1.29 11.88
CA VAL A 14 -4.88 1.30 13.07
C VAL A 14 -5.72 1.01 14.31
N TYR A 15 -6.84 1.71 14.50
CA TYR A 15 -7.75 1.49 15.61
C TYR A 15 -8.22 0.03 15.69
N ARG A 16 -8.59 -0.60 14.56
CA ARG A 16 -9.05 -2.00 14.53
C ARG A 16 -7.96 -2.98 14.96
N ASN A 17 -6.72 -2.79 14.54
CA ASN A 17 -5.61 -3.64 14.99
C ASN A 17 -5.22 -3.37 16.45
N CYS A 18 -5.28 -2.11 16.90
CA CYS A 18 -5.09 -1.73 18.30
C CYS A 18 -6.13 -2.37 19.23
N ALA A 19 -7.41 -2.35 18.85
CA ALA A 19 -8.48 -2.99 19.62
C ALA A 19 -8.24 -4.50 19.76
N ARG A 20 -7.86 -5.16 18.66
CA ARG A 20 -7.55 -6.59 18.66
C ARG A 20 -6.27 -6.92 19.44
N ALA A 21 -5.29 -6.02 19.44
CA ALA A 21 -4.08 -6.14 20.26
C ALA A 21 -4.42 -6.09 21.75
N LYS A 22 -5.33 -5.18 22.13
CA LYS A 22 -5.85 -5.08 23.50
C LYS A 22 -6.58 -6.36 23.93
N GLU A 23 -7.44 -6.90 23.09
CA GLU A 23 -8.14 -8.18 23.35
C GLU A 23 -7.17 -9.36 23.55
N LYS A 24 -6.04 -9.33 22.85
CA LYS A 24 -4.97 -10.34 22.96
C LYS A 24 -3.97 -10.10 24.08
N GLY A 25 -4.11 -9.04 24.87
CA GLY A 25 -3.17 -8.70 25.94
C GLY A 25 -1.75 -8.37 25.45
N VAL A 26 -1.60 -7.93 24.20
CA VAL A 26 -0.31 -7.50 23.62
C VAL A 26 -0.24 -5.98 23.50
N SER A 27 0.98 -5.44 23.36
CA SER A 27 1.21 -3.98 23.32
C SER A 27 0.43 -3.30 22.18
N VAL A 28 -0.57 -2.49 22.56
CA VAL A 28 -1.41 -1.73 21.64
C VAL A 28 -0.59 -0.74 20.82
N VAL A 29 0.34 -0.03 21.45
CA VAL A 29 1.19 0.98 20.80
C VAL A 29 2.08 0.33 19.74
N LEU A 30 2.70 -0.81 20.07
CA LEU A 30 3.54 -1.55 19.12
C LEU A 30 2.74 -2.00 17.91
N TRP A 31 1.53 -2.54 18.10
CA TRP A 31 0.69 -3.02 17.01
C TRP A 31 0.09 -1.90 16.17
N GLY A 32 -0.21 -0.75 16.78
CA GLY A 32 -0.58 0.46 16.05
C GLY A 32 0.55 0.91 15.13
N PHE A 33 1.78 1.00 15.66
CA PHE A 33 2.97 1.35 14.88
C PHE A 33 3.25 0.35 13.76
N LEU A 34 3.23 -0.96 14.05
CA LEU A 34 3.43 -2.00 13.04
C LEU A 34 2.37 -1.94 11.93
N THR A 35 1.12 -1.61 12.27
CA THR A 35 0.06 -1.46 11.28
C THR A 35 0.37 -0.32 10.30
N VAL A 36 0.77 0.85 10.81
CA VAL A 36 1.18 1.98 9.97
C VAL A 36 2.40 1.60 9.12
N LEU A 37 3.40 0.96 9.71
CA LEU A 37 4.62 0.55 9.02
C LEU A 37 4.32 -0.40 7.86
N PHE A 38 3.56 -1.47 8.10
CA PHE A 38 3.24 -2.43 7.04
C PHE A 38 2.33 -1.84 5.96
N MET A 39 1.41 -0.95 6.32
CA MET A 39 0.64 -0.19 5.33
C MET A 39 1.55 0.68 4.46
N PHE A 40 2.53 1.36 5.05
CA PHE A 40 3.50 2.19 4.31
C PHE A 40 4.37 1.36 3.37
N VAL A 41 4.82 0.17 3.82
CA VAL A 41 5.50 -0.80 2.95
C VAL A 41 4.57 -1.23 1.81
N GLY A 42 3.30 -1.50 2.08
CA GLY A 42 2.29 -1.81 1.07
C GLY A 42 2.12 -0.69 0.04
N PHE A 43 2.06 0.57 0.48
CA PHE A 43 2.05 1.74 -0.40
C PHE A 43 3.29 1.75 -1.32
N PHE A 44 4.48 1.57 -0.76
CA PHE A 44 5.73 1.59 -1.53
C PHE A 44 5.79 0.47 -2.57
N VAL A 45 5.37 -0.74 -2.19
CA VAL A 45 5.25 -1.88 -3.12
C VAL A 45 4.25 -1.58 -4.24
N GLY A 46 3.09 -1.01 -3.91
CA GLY A 46 2.10 -0.60 -4.90
C GLY A 46 2.62 0.44 -5.89
N TYR A 47 3.41 1.41 -5.42
CA TYR A 47 4.10 2.38 -6.26
C TYR A 47 5.10 1.70 -7.20
N ILE A 48 5.92 0.79 -6.71
CA ILE A 48 6.90 0.06 -7.55
C ILE A 48 6.18 -0.75 -8.63
N ILE A 49 5.13 -1.50 -8.27
CA ILE A 49 4.36 -2.30 -9.23
C ILE A 49 3.75 -1.42 -10.32
N THR A 50 3.12 -0.33 -9.90
CA THR A 50 2.50 0.63 -10.82
C THR A 50 3.54 1.26 -11.73
N PHE A 51 4.66 1.71 -11.17
CA PHE A 51 5.77 2.28 -11.93
C PHE A 51 6.30 1.29 -12.97
N LEU A 52 6.58 0.05 -12.59
CA LEU A 52 7.04 -1.00 -13.51
C LEU A 52 6.00 -1.31 -14.60
N ALA A 53 4.71 -1.30 -14.26
CA ALA A 53 3.63 -1.54 -15.22
C ALA A 53 3.56 -0.43 -16.28
N ILE A 54 3.66 0.83 -15.86
CA ILE A 54 3.69 1.97 -16.78
C ILE A 54 4.96 1.92 -17.64
N PHE A 55 6.13 1.68 -17.05
CA PHE A 55 7.38 1.57 -17.80
C PHE A 55 7.34 0.48 -18.86
N ARG A 56 6.76 -0.68 -18.55
CA ARG A 56 6.55 -1.74 -19.55
C ARG A 56 5.59 -1.29 -20.67
N GLY A 57 4.45 -0.71 -20.32
CA GLY A 57 3.49 -0.22 -21.31
C GLY A 57 4.07 0.85 -22.23
N VAL A 58 4.89 1.76 -21.69
CA VAL A 58 5.56 2.82 -22.45
C VAL A 58 6.66 2.25 -23.35
N LEU A 59 7.45 1.29 -22.87
CA LEU A 59 8.46 0.60 -23.69
C LEU A 59 7.83 -0.21 -24.82
N ASP A 60 6.69 -0.85 -24.59
CA ASP A 60 5.97 -1.61 -25.62
C ASP A 60 5.35 -0.68 -26.68
N MET A 61 4.79 0.47 -26.28
CA MET A 61 4.32 1.51 -27.20
C MET A 61 5.47 2.08 -28.05
N HIS A 62 6.63 2.34 -27.42
CA HIS A 62 7.79 2.88 -28.12
C HIS A 62 8.42 1.88 -29.10
N ARG A 63 8.21 0.58 -28.88
CA ARG A 63 8.58 -0.49 -29.83
C ARG A 63 7.69 -0.52 -31.08
N LEU A 64 6.48 0.04 -31.01
CA LEU A 64 5.54 0.14 -32.13
C LEU A 64 5.77 1.39 -32.99
N GLU A 65 6.21 2.50 -32.40
CA GLU A 65 6.54 3.75 -33.12
C GLU A 65 8.03 3.85 -33.48
N THR A 66 8.47 2.94 -34.34
CA THR A 66 9.78 3.08 -34.99
C THR A 66 9.68 4.02 -36.18
N ASP A 67 9.30 5.28 -35.97
CA ASP A 67 9.60 6.34 -36.93
C ASP A 67 9.47 7.75 -36.33
N LYS A 68 10.55 8.54 -36.46
CA LYS A 68 10.65 10.01 -36.32
C LYS A 68 10.64 10.63 -34.90
N VAL A 69 11.84 10.63 -34.33
CA VAL A 69 12.54 11.76 -33.66
C VAL A 69 11.70 13.02 -33.37
N LYS A 70 11.01 13.03 -32.21
CA LYS A 70 10.79 14.22 -31.37
C LYS A 70 10.40 13.82 -29.93
N TYR A 71 11.30 13.08 -29.27
CA TYR A 71 10.92 12.00 -28.35
C TYR A 71 10.93 12.29 -26.83
N SER A 72 11.13 13.52 -26.36
CA SER A 72 11.25 13.76 -24.90
C SER A 72 10.07 14.47 -24.25
N GLU A 73 9.41 15.41 -24.93
CA GLU A 73 8.34 16.20 -24.33
C GLU A 73 6.97 15.52 -24.45
N GLU A 74 6.61 14.99 -25.62
CA GLU A 74 5.34 14.28 -25.82
C GLU A 74 5.26 13.00 -25.00
N LEU A 75 6.38 12.26 -24.90
CA LEU A 75 6.48 11.07 -24.05
C LEU A 75 6.30 11.42 -22.58
N ALA A 76 6.88 12.53 -22.10
CA ALA A 76 6.70 12.97 -20.72
C ALA A 76 5.24 13.37 -20.45
N LEU A 77 4.56 13.96 -21.44
CA LEU A 77 3.17 14.41 -21.35
C LEU A 77 2.19 13.23 -21.38
N GLU A 78 2.42 12.24 -22.24
CA GLU A 78 1.67 10.98 -22.25
C GLU A 78 1.92 10.16 -20.98
N PHE A 79 3.17 10.10 -20.51
CA PHE A 79 3.50 9.47 -19.24
C PHE A 79 2.75 10.15 -18.10
N GLN A 80 2.71 11.48 -18.08
CA GLN A 80 2.00 12.24 -17.06
C GLN A 80 0.48 12.02 -17.14
N HIS A 81 -0.10 11.96 -18.35
CA HIS A 81 -1.53 11.64 -18.53
C HIS A 81 -1.87 10.20 -18.12
N ALA A 82 -1.05 9.23 -18.49
CA ALA A 82 -1.21 7.83 -18.13
C ALA A 82 -1.04 7.60 -16.62
N VAL A 83 -0.09 8.30 -15.98
CA VAL A 83 0.16 8.22 -14.54
C VAL A 83 -0.99 8.85 -13.73
N ILE A 84 -1.41 10.06 -14.08
CA ILE A 84 -2.30 10.88 -13.24
C ILE A 84 -3.77 10.47 -13.39
N ASN A 85 -4.21 10.08 -14.59
CA ASN A 85 -5.63 9.85 -14.85
C ASN A 85 -6.06 8.38 -14.84
N ASN A 86 -5.14 7.44 -14.57
CA ASN A 86 -5.49 6.02 -14.55
C ASN A 86 -5.99 5.57 -13.16
N PRO A 87 -7.30 5.30 -12.98
CA PRO A 87 -7.84 4.86 -11.69
C PRO A 87 -7.28 3.50 -11.25
N VAL A 88 -6.76 2.69 -12.17
CA VAL A 88 -6.14 1.38 -11.86
C VAL A 88 -4.90 1.57 -10.99
N HIS A 89 -4.13 2.65 -11.19
CA HIS A 89 -2.97 2.96 -10.36
C HIS A 89 -3.36 3.22 -8.91
N SER A 90 -4.38 4.06 -8.72
CA SER A 90 -4.91 4.36 -7.39
C SER A 90 -5.45 3.10 -6.70
N LEU A 91 -6.14 2.23 -7.44
CA LEU A 91 -6.65 0.97 -6.90
C LEU A 91 -5.54 -0.02 -6.56
N ALA A 92 -4.50 -0.15 -7.39
CA ALA A 92 -3.37 -1.02 -7.14
C ALA A 92 -2.60 -0.60 -5.88
N ILE A 93 -2.30 0.70 -5.76
CA ILE A 93 -1.60 1.26 -4.59
C ILE A 93 -2.43 1.04 -3.32
N MET A 94 -3.73 1.35 -3.35
CA MET A 94 -4.61 1.16 -2.20
C MET A 94 -4.80 -0.34 -1.86
N GLY A 95 -4.84 -1.21 -2.86
CA GLY A 95 -4.89 -2.66 -2.69
C GLY A 95 -3.65 -3.19 -1.97
N CYS A 96 -2.45 -2.75 -2.37
CA CYS A 96 -1.22 -3.12 -1.69
C CYS A 96 -1.14 -2.57 -0.26
N ALA A 97 -1.58 -1.33 -0.02
CA ALA A 97 -1.66 -0.76 1.32
C ALA A 97 -2.62 -1.54 2.23
N LEU A 98 -3.80 -1.93 1.71
CA LEU A 98 -4.74 -2.82 2.40
C LEU A 98 -4.09 -4.19 2.69
N GLY A 99 -3.31 -4.72 1.75
CA GLY A 99 -2.51 -5.93 1.95
C GLY A 99 -1.54 -5.79 3.15
N GLY A 100 -0.87 -4.66 3.28
CA GLY A 100 -0.01 -4.34 4.44
C GLY A 100 -0.77 -4.33 5.77
N TYR A 101 -1.96 -3.72 5.79
CA TYR A 101 -2.86 -3.78 6.95
C TYR A 101 -3.26 -5.22 7.31
N LEU A 102 -3.67 -6.01 6.30
CA LEU A 102 -4.08 -7.40 6.49
C LEU A 102 -2.91 -8.27 6.96
N PHE A 103 -1.70 -8.00 6.49
CA PHE A 103 -0.49 -8.68 6.95
C PHE A 103 -0.20 -8.40 8.42
N ALA A 104 -0.27 -7.13 8.86
CA ALA A 104 -0.15 -6.77 10.27
C ALA A 104 -1.20 -7.49 11.12
N ARG A 105 -2.45 -7.53 10.64
CA ARG A 105 -3.56 -8.23 11.29
C ARG A 105 -3.32 -9.73 11.36
N TYR A 106 -2.78 -10.33 10.31
CA TYR A 106 -2.42 -11.74 10.27
C TYR A 106 -1.35 -12.06 11.31
N LEU A 107 -0.26 -11.29 11.37
CA LEU A 107 0.78 -11.46 12.39
C LEU A 107 0.25 -11.29 13.82
N LEU A 108 -0.66 -10.34 14.03
CA LEU A 108 -1.33 -10.18 15.31
C LEU A 108 -2.20 -11.40 15.63
N SER A 109 -2.88 -11.96 14.64
CA SER A 109 -3.72 -13.15 14.80
C SER A 109 -2.92 -14.41 15.15
N THR A 110 -1.67 -14.53 14.68
CA THR A 110 -0.80 -15.68 14.95
C THR A 110 -0.01 -15.58 16.26
N LYS A 111 0.09 -14.38 16.88
CA LYS A 111 0.61 -14.26 18.24
C LYS A 111 -0.27 -15.03 19.23
N LYS A 112 0.36 -15.92 20.01
CA LYS A 112 -0.26 -16.57 21.17
C LYS A 112 -0.65 -15.50 22.19
N THR A 113 -1.86 -15.61 22.73
CA THR A 113 -2.28 -14.84 23.91
C THR A 113 -1.34 -15.21 25.05
N PRO A 114 -0.83 -14.24 25.83
CA PRO A 114 -0.09 -14.55 27.05
C PRO A 114 -1.09 -15.12 28.07
N GLU A 115 -1.42 -16.41 27.96
CA GLU A 115 -2.02 -17.16 29.06
C GLU A 115 -0.96 -17.30 30.17
N LYS A 116 -1.23 -16.63 31.29
CA LYS A 116 -0.79 -16.98 32.66
C LYS A 116 0.54 -17.76 32.75
N GLN A 117 1.69 -17.09 32.64
CA GLN A 117 2.98 -17.66 33.07
C GLN A 117 3.14 -17.69 34.61
N GLY A 118 2.10 -18.06 35.36
CA GLY A 118 2.09 -17.90 36.83
C GLY A 118 1.14 -18.80 37.61
N GLU A 119 0.82 -20.00 37.11
CA GLU A 119 0.17 -21.05 37.91
C GLU A 119 0.88 -22.39 37.66
N ILE A 120 2.10 -22.55 38.22
CA ILE A 120 2.61 -23.81 38.79
C ILE A 120 3.46 -23.45 40.00
#